data_AF-A0A0U1DSR3-F1
#
_entry.id   AF-A0A0U1DSR3-F1
#
_cell.length_a   1.000
_cell.length_b   1.000
_cell.length_c   1.000
_cell.angle_alpha   90.00
_cell.angle_beta   90.00
_cell.angle_gamma   90.00
#
_symmetry.space_group_name_H-M   'P 1'
#
loop_
_entity.id
_entity.type
_entity.pdbx_description
1 polymer ?
#
loop_
_entity_poly.entity_id
_entity_poly.type
_entity_poly.pdbx_seq_one_letter_code
_entity_poly.pdbx_strand_id
1 'polypeptide(L)'
;MAHFDEDKYSLSQRVARMATEHAWAEDPPSRLRHFVTNVRTFEGEDPVHLWVESAELLFRSRGDVNESALLSCGREDLLRRSGDGWKLARRTIIADESVLRMQNLAVFL
;
A
#
# COMPACT_ATOMS: atom_id res chain seq x y z
N MET A 1 9.97 -1.63 -14.90
CA MET A 1 10.53 -0.93 -13.72
C MET A 1 9.37 -0.67 -12.78
N ALA A 2 9.47 -1.09 -11.52
CA ALA A 2 8.41 -0.88 -10.53
C ALA A 2 8.65 0.44 -9.77
N HIS A 3 7.58 1.09 -9.31
CA HIS A 3 7.70 2.26 -8.41
C HIS A 3 8.26 1.86 -7.03
N PHE A 4 7.92 0.65 -6.58
CA PHE A 4 8.47 0.04 -5.38
C PHE A 4 8.92 -1.39 -5.70
N ASP A 5 10.11 -1.73 -5.25
CA ASP A 5 10.64 -3.08 -5.17
C ASP A 5 11.34 -3.17 -3.81
N GLU A 6 10.60 -3.66 -2.82
CA GLU A 6 10.91 -3.48 -1.40
C GLU A 6 11.00 -4.83 -0.70
N ASP A 7 11.96 -4.95 0.21
CA ASP A 7 12.09 -6.07 1.12
C ASP A 7 11.73 -5.65 2.55
N LYS A 8 11.86 -6.57 3.51
CA LYS A 8 11.54 -6.27 4.90
C LYS A 8 12.44 -5.17 5.47
N TYR A 9 13.70 -5.10 5.05
CA TYR A 9 14.65 -4.10 5.52
C TYR A 9 14.27 -2.71 5.00
N SER A 10 14.06 -2.55 3.69
CA SER A 10 13.70 -1.27 3.07
C SER A 10 12.35 -0.76 3.59
N LEU A 11 11.35 -1.64 3.75
CA LEU A 11 10.07 -1.27 4.38
C LEU A 11 10.24 -0.78 5.81
N SER A 12 11.12 -1.42 6.58
CA SER A 12 11.39 -1.00 7.97
C SER A 12 12.05 0.38 8.02
N GLN A 13 12.92 0.71 7.06
CA GLN A 13 13.50 2.05 6.93
C GLN A 13 12.43 3.10 6.55
N ARG A 14 11.49 2.77 5.66
CA ARG A 14 10.37 3.66 5.32
C ARG A 14 9.49 3.96 6.54
N VAL A 15 9.18 2.95 7.35
CA VAL A 15 8.44 3.12 8.61
C VAL A 15 9.24 3.97 9.59
N ALA A 16 10.53 3.68 9.78
CA ALA A 16 11.39 4.46 10.68
C ALA A 16 11.47 5.93 10.26
N ARG A 17 11.57 6.21 8.95
CA ARG A 17 11.58 7.58 8.42
C ARG A 17 10.29 8.35 8.78
N MET A 18 9.13 7.71 8.71
CA MET A 18 7.85 8.36 9.09
C MET A 18 7.79 8.75 10.57
N ALA A 19 8.62 8.14 11.42
CA ALA A 19 8.75 8.51 12.83
C ALA A 19 9.73 9.67 13.09
N THR A 20 10.37 10.21 12.04
CA THR A 20 11.31 11.33 12.16
C THR A 20 10.66 12.66 11.80
N GLU A 21 11.21 13.76 12.34
CA GLU A 21 10.82 15.14 12.00
C GLU A 21 11.18 15.55 10.55
N HIS A 22 11.93 14.72 9.82
CA HIS A 22 12.43 15.02 8.48
C HIS A 22 11.61 14.36 7.37
N ALA A 23 10.45 13.79 7.71
CA ALA A 23 9.52 13.21 6.76
C ALA A 23 8.72 14.30 6.02
N TRP A 24 9.39 15.29 5.41
CA TRP A 24 8.76 16.48 4.79
C TRP A 24 7.67 16.18 3.76
N ALA A 25 7.67 14.99 3.15
CA ALA A 25 6.61 14.56 2.24
C ALA A 25 5.27 14.27 2.95
N GLU A 26 5.33 13.94 4.24
CA GLU A 26 4.23 13.61 5.15
C GLU A 26 4.27 14.46 6.44
N ASP A 27 4.90 15.64 6.39
CA ASP A 27 4.79 16.67 7.42
C ASP A 27 4.35 18.01 6.77
N PRO A 28 3.10 18.48 6.98
CA PRO A 28 2.03 17.83 7.73
C PRO A 28 1.56 16.50 7.09
N PRO A 29 1.00 15.56 7.88
CA PRO A 29 0.61 14.24 7.41
C PRO A 29 -0.55 14.28 6.43
N SER A 30 -0.53 13.34 5.47
CA SER A 30 -1.64 13.14 4.56
C SER A 30 -2.88 12.64 5.29
N ARG A 31 -4.05 13.14 4.88
CA ARG A 31 -5.34 12.53 5.22
C ARG A 31 -5.64 11.47 4.17
N LEU A 32 -5.55 10.21 4.57
CA LEU A 32 -5.69 9.05 3.71
C LEU A 32 -7.05 8.37 3.92
N ARG A 33 -7.57 7.75 2.85
CA ARG A 33 -8.65 6.77 2.93
C ARG A 33 -8.43 5.66 1.93
N HIS A 34 -8.33 4.44 2.43
CA HIS A 34 -8.23 3.24 1.62
C HIS A 34 -9.63 2.64 1.49
N PHE A 35 -10.22 2.71 0.30
CA PHE A 35 -11.45 1.99 0.00
C PHE A 35 -11.07 0.65 -0.60
N VAL A 36 -11.14 -0.40 0.21
CA VAL A 36 -10.82 -1.77 -0.21
C VAL A 36 -12.11 -2.51 -0.56
N THR A 37 -12.19 -3.01 -1.78
CA THR A 37 -13.37 -3.71 -2.30
C THR A 37 -12.96 -4.95 -3.11
N ASN A 38 -13.96 -5.68 -3.62
CA ASN A 38 -13.75 -6.81 -4.55
C ASN A 38 -12.80 -7.88 -3.99
N VAL A 39 -12.84 -8.08 -2.67
CA VAL A 39 -11.96 -9.04 -1.99
C VAL A 39 -12.32 -10.45 -2.44
N ARG A 40 -11.37 -11.14 -3.04
CA ARG A 40 -11.45 -12.55 -3.43
C ARG A 40 -10.31 -13.30 -2.79
N THR A 41 -10.59 -14.52 -2.32
CA THR A 41 -9.61 -15.36 -1.67
C THR A 41 -9.49 -16.69 -2.38
N PHE A 42 -8.26 -17.17 -2.52
CA PHE A 42 -7.92 -18.43 -3.15
C PHE A 42 -6.99 -19.20 -2.21
N GLU A 43 -7.20 -20.50 -2.10
CA GLU A 43 -6.30 -21.36 -1.35
C GLU A 43 -4.89 -21.31 -1.97
N GLY A 44 -3.87 -21.20 -1.13
CA GLY A 44 -2.49 -21.34 -1.59
C GLY A 44 -2.14 -22.80 -1.90
N GLU A 45 -0.88 -23.03 -2.33
CA GLU A 45 -0.36 -24.38 -2.52
C GLU A 45 -0.30 -25.21 -1.22
N ASP A 46 -0.31 -24.53 -0.07
CA ASP A 46 -0.34 -25.13 1.25
C ASP A 46 -1.41 -24.46 2.14
N PRO A 47 -1.84 -25.12 3.22
CA PRO A 47 -2.91 -24.60 4.09
C PRO A 47 -2.48 -23.43 4.97
N VAL A 48 -1.20 -23.02 4.95
CA VAL A 48 -0.73 -21.85 5.70
C VAL A 48 -0.67 -20.59 4.84
N HIS A 49 -0.89 -20.70 3.53
CA HIS A 49 -0.93 -19.56 2.62
C HIS A 49 -2.33 -19.31 2.05
N LEU A 50 -2.67 -18.04 1.90
CA LEU A 50 -3.91 -17.57 1.31
C LEU A 50 -3.58 -16.50 0.28
N TRP A 51 -3.97 -16.72 -0.97
CA TRP A 51 -3.90 -15.73 -2.01
C TRP A 51 -5.13 -14.84 -1.93
N VAL A 52 -4.93 -13.53 -1.96
CA VAL A 52 -6.00 -12.54 -1.85
C VAL A 52 -5.85 -11.53 -2.97
N GLU A 53 -6.92 -11.34 -3.73
CA GLU A 53 -7.03 -10.26 -4.68
C GLU A 53 -8.01 -9.23 -4.13
N SER A 54 -7.68 -7.95 -4.27
CA SER A 54 -8.56 -6.85 -3.86
C SER A 54 -8.36 -5.64 -4.77
N ALA A 55 -9.40 -4.82 -4.89
CA ALA A 55 -9.30 -3.50 -5.48
C ALA A 55 -9.14 -2.46 -4.37
N GLU A 56 -8.34 -1.44 -4.62
CA GLU A 56 -8.16 -0.31 -3.73
C GLU A 56 -8.32 1.01 -4.49
N LEU A 57 -9.19 1.88 -3.96
CA LEU A 57 -9.20 3.29 -4.29
C LEU A 57 -8.62 4.05 -3.10
N LEU A 58 -7.42 4.60 -3.27
CA LEU A 58 -6.79 5.48 -2.31
C LEU A 58 -7.24 6.93 -2.56
N PHE A 59 -7.85 7.55 -1.56
CA PHE A 59 -8.00 8.99 -1.47
C PHE A 59 -6.88 9.59 -0.61
N ARG A 60 -6.21 10.62 -1.12
CA ARG A 60 -5.19 11.39 -0.40
C ARG A 60 -5.48 12.88 -0.51
N SER A 61 -5.53 13.58 0.62
CA SER A 61 -5.48 15.04 0.66
C SER A 61 -4.38 15.50 1.61
N ARG A 62 -3.63 16.55 1.23
CA ARG A 62 -2.52 17.07 2.03
C ARG A 62 -2.43 18.58 1.93
N GLY A 63 -2.18 19.23 3.06
CA GLY A 63 -2.14 20.69 3.15
C GLY A 63 -3.52 21.31 2.93
N ASP A 64 -3.50 22.56 2.52
CA ASP A 64 -4.64 23.45 2.32
C ASP A 64 -4.81 23.90 0.86
N VAL A 65 -3.72 23.99 0.10
CA VAL A 65 -3.74 24.52 -1.29
C VAL A 65 -3.86 23.42 -2.36
N ASN A 66 -3.32 22.23 -2.12
CA ASN A 66 -3.28 21.18 -3.14
C ASN A 66 -4.62 20.47 -3.29
N GLU A 67 -5.02 20.20 -4.53
CA GLU A 67 -6.14 19.31 -4.82
C GLU A 67 -5.90 17.91 -4.24
N SER A 68 -6.98 17.26 -3.81
CA SER A 68 -6.91 15.86 -3.41
C SER A 68 -6.59 14.97 -4.60
N ALA A 69 -5.81 13.92 -4.37
CA ALA A 69 -5.51 12.89 -5.35
C ALA A 69 -6.31 11.61 -5.07
N LEU A 70 -6.71 10.94 -6.16
CA LEU A 70 -7.19 9.57 -6.15
C LEU A 70 -6.16 8.68 -6.84
N LEU A 71 -5.97 7.47 -6.34
CA LEU A 71 -5.21 6.42 -6.99
C LEU A 71 -6.03 5.13 -6.97
N SER A 72 -6.32 4.59 -8.15
CA SER A 72 -6.94 3.28 -8.31
C SER A 72 -5.87 2.23 -8.57
N CYS A 73 -5.95 1.11 -7.86
CA CYS A 73 -5.06 -0.02 -8.08
C CYS A 73 -5.68 -1.37 -7.69
N GLY A 74 -5.24 -2.41 -8.38
CA GLY A 74 -5.39 -3.81 -7.94
C GLY A 74 -4.27 -4.21 -6.99
N ARG A 75 -4.59 -5.09 -6.03
CA ARG A 75 -3.64 -5.70 -5.11
C ARG A 75 -3.73 -7.22 -5.18
N GLU A 76 -2.59 -7.84 -5.34
CA GLU A 76 -2.38 -9.29 -5.22
C GLU A 76 -1.52 -9.56 -3.98
N ASP A 77 -2.15 -10.09 -2.94
CA ASP A 77 -1.53 -10.34 -1.65
C ASP A 77 -1.35 -11.85 -1.43
N LEU A 78 -0.16 -12.23 -0.95
CA LEU A 78 0.06 -13.53 -0.33
C LEU A 78 0.04 -13.33 1.18
N LEU A 79 -0.98 -13.87 1.84
CA LEU A 79 -1.04 -13.92 3.29
C LEU A 79 -0.50 -15.26 3.77
N ARG A 80 0.25 -15.23 4.89
CA ARG A 80 0.73 -16.43 5.59
C ARG A 80 0.18 -16.46 7.00
N ARG A 81 -0.38 -17.59 7.40
CA ARG A 81 -0.90 -17.82 8.74
C ARG A 81 0.24 -17.77 9.76
N SER A 82 0.05 -17.04 10.85
CA SER A 82 1.04 -16.85 11.90
C SER A 82 0.34 -16.74 13.24
N GLY A 83 0.35 -17.82 14.01
CA GLY A 83 -0.44 -17.94 15.24
C GLY A 83 -1.93 -17.83 14.93
N ASP A 84 -2.63 -16.94 15.64
CA ASP A 84 -4.07 -16.73 15.51
C ASP A 84 -4.45 -15.76 14.37
N GLY A 85 -3.48 -15.24 13.62
CA GLY A 85 -3.70 -14.22 12.59
C GLY A 85 -3.00 -14.48 11.27
N TRP A 86 -3.19 -13.53 10.36
CA TRP A 86 -2.53 -13.49 9.05
C TRP A 86 -1.45 -12.42 9.03
N LYS A 87 -0.35 -12.70 8.34
CA LYS A 87 0.69 -11.72 8.01
C LYS A 87 0.83 -11.60 6.52
N LEU A 88 1.08 -10.39 6.04
CA LEU A 88 1.41 -10.15 4.64
C LEU A 88 2.81 -10.71 4.35
N ALA A 89 2.87 -11.74 3.51
CA ALA A 89 4.12 -12.35 3.06
C ALA A 89 4.63 -11.69 1.77
N ARG A 90 3.73 -11.29 0.88
CA ARG A 90 4.03 -10.57 -0.37
C ARG A 90 2.83 -9.72 -0.79
N ARG A 91 3.10 -8.59 -1.44
CA ARG A 91 2.10 -7.76 -2.12
C ARG A 91 2.64 -7.30 -3.47
N THR A 92 1.84 -7.47 -4.51
CA THR A 92 2.00 -6.80 -5.79
C THR A 92 0.88 -5.78 -5.94
N ILE A 93 1.21 -4.53 -6.27
CA ILE A 93 0.24 -3.48 -6.54
C ILE A 93 0.32 -3.11 -8.02
N ILE A 94 -0.82 -3.13 -8.68
CA ILE A 94 -0.98 -2.80 -10.09
C ILE A 94 -1.80 -1.51 -10.16
N ALA A 95 -1.14 -0.39 -10.41
CA ALA A 95 -1.84 0.88 -10.61
C ALA A 95 -2.57 0.88 -11.95
N ASP A 96 -3.78 1.45 -11.98
CA ASP A 96 -4.60 1.52 -13.19
C ASP A 96 -4.19 2.67 -14.13
N GLU A 97 -3.16 3.44 -13.75
CA GLU A 97 -2.63 4.57 -14.51
C GLU A 97 -1.18 4.35 -14.92
N SER A 98 -0.85 4.68 -16.19
CA SER A 98 0.53 4.61 -16.71
C SER A 98 1.42 5.73 -16.18
N VAL A 99 0.83 6.87 -15.84
CA VAL A 99 1.52 8.02 -15.23
C VAL A 99 0.76 8.39 -13.97
N LEU A 100 1.39 8.23 -12.82
CA LEU A 100 0.79 8.56 -11.54
C LEU A 100 0.66 10.08 -11.40
N ARG A 101 -0.57 10.55 -11.22
CA ARG A 101 -0.88 11.99 -11.04
C ARG A 101 -0.63 12.47 -9.62
N MET A 102 -0.54 11.54 -8.66
CA MET A 102 -0.18 11.86 -7.29
C MET A 102 1.26 12.36 -7.23
N GLN A 103 1.48 13.50 -6.56
CA GLN A 103 2.80 14.18 -6.50
C GLN A 103 3.95 13.27 -6.04
N ASN A 104 3.66 12.30 -5.16
CA ASN A 104 4.59 11.27 -4.71
C ASN A 104 3.81 10.07 -4.14
N LEU A 105 4.50 8.96 -3.92
CA LEU A 105 3.98 7.78 -3.23
C LEU A 105 4.51 7.67 -1.80
N ALA A 106 4.50 8.76 -1.03
CA ALA A 106 4.93 8.74 0.38
C ALA A 106 3.94 8.04 1.33
N VAL A 107 3.17 7.07 0.81
CA VAL A 107 2.11 6.32 1.46
C VAL A 107 2.32 4.82 1.24
N PHE A 108 1.59 3.98 1.97
CA PHE A 108 1.55 2.54 1.75
C PHE A 108 0.25 2.15 1.08
N LEU A 109 0.33 1.25 0.10
CA LEU A 109 -0.80 0.64 -0.61
C LEU A 109 -0.88 -0.84 -0.23
#